data_AF-A0A919X1H6-F1
#
_entry.id   AF-A0A919X1H6-F1
#
_cell.length_a   1.000
_cell.length_b   1.000
_cell.length_c   1.000
_cell.angle_alpha   90.00
_cell.angle_beta   90.00
_cell.angle_gamma   90.00
#
_symmetry.space_group_name_H-M   'P 1'
#
loop_
_entity.id
_entity.type
_entity.pdbx_description
1 polymer ?
#
loop_
_entity_poly.entity_id
_entity_poly.type
_entity_poly.pdbx_seq_one_letter_code
_entity_poly.pdbx_strand_id
1 'polypeptide(L)'
;MNKQMYFDSENYTGNHLHVGNWKEELNPLIEGIAWVRQDGSMDLFFDDFKSDCERQELFVNKGYYYDKFKGGYICTVNTDEEAYVMFQKWVDEVLYLYRNKDKTSCEETE
;
A
#
# COMPACT_ATOMS: atom_id res chain seq x y z
N MET A 1 -6.15 -18.62 10.29
CA MET A 1 -4.78 -18.04 10.35
C MET A 1 -4.87 -16.73 11.10
N ASN A 2 -4.07 -16.52 12.15
CA ASN A 2 -4.06 -15.25 12.86
C ASN A 2 -3.42 -14.20 11.94
N LYS A 3 -4.13 -13.11 11.60
CA LYS A 3 -3.62 -12.05 10.71
C LYS A 3 -2.29 -11.50 11.22
N GLN A 4 -2.12 -11.43 12.54
CA GLN A 4 -0.87 -10.97 13.16
C GLN A 4 0.31 -11.87 12.73
N MET A 5 0.14 -13.19 12.84
CA MET A 5 1.20 -14.16 12.53
C MET A 5 1.58 -14.20 11.04
N TYR A 6 0.69 -13.77 10.15
CA TYR A 6 0.97 -13.77 8.71
C TYR A 6 2.01 -12.72 8.33
N PHE A 7 2.01 -11.57 9.01
CA PHE A 7 2.88 -10.43 8.72
C PHE A 7 4.09 -10.33 9.66
N ASP A 8 4.33 -11.36 10.47
CA ASP A 8 5.51 -11.48 11.33
C ASP A 8 6.80 -11.35 10.51
N SER A 9 7.78 -10.66 11.05
CA SER A 9 9.07 -10.40 10.38
C SER A 9 9.80 -11.67 9.97
N GLU A 10 9.61 -12.77 10.70
CA GLU A 10 10.20 -14.08 10.41
C GLU A 10 9.74 -14.65 9.06
N ASN A 11 8.60 -14.21 8.54
CA ASN A 11 8.09 -14.63 7.24
C ASN A 11 8.73 -13.89 6.07
N TYR A 12 9.58 -12.89 6.32
CA TYR A 12 10.22 -12.07 5.29
C TYR A 12 11.72 -12.30 5.26
N THR A 13 12.31 -12.15 4.08
CA THR A 13 13.75 -12.29 3.86
C THR A 13 14.54 -11.04 4.24
N GLY A 14 13.84 -9.90 4.36
CA GLY A 14 14.44 -8.56 4.48
C GLY A 14 14.62 -7.85 3.15
N ASN A 15 14.61 -8.59 2.03
CA ASN A 15 14.61 -8.00 0.69
C ASN A 15 13.25 -7.40 0.37
N HIS A 16 13.25 -6.35 -0.45
CA HIS A 16 12.05 -5.66 -0.89
C HIS A 16 12.27 -5.00 -2.25
N LEU A 17 11.18 -4.82 -2.98
CA LEU A 17 11.10 -4.09 -4.24
C LEU A 17 10.32 -2.80 -4.03
N HIS A 18 10.89 -1.67 -4.43
CA HIS A 18 10.15 -0.41 -4.52
C HIS A 18 9.35 -0.39 -5.82
N VAL A 19 8.04 -0.15 -5.71
CA VAL A 19 7.15 0.00 -6.86
C VAL A 19 6.63 1.42 -6.93
N GLY A 20 6.36 1.89 -8.14
CA GLY A 20 5.89 3.25 -8.38
C GLY A 20 4.90 3.32 -9.52
N ASN A 21 4.12 4.38 -9.56
CA ASN A 21 3.06 4.59 -10.56
C ASN A 21 3.48 5.44 -11.76
N TRP A 22 4.76 5.37 -12.18
CA TRP A 22 5.30 6.21 -13.28
C TRP A 22 4.50 6.03 -14.57
N LYS A 23 3.50 6.88 -14.77
CA LYS A 23 2.63 6.90 -15.97
C LYS A 23 2.77 8.20 -16.75
N GLU A 24 2.88 9.35 -16.08
CA GLU A 24 3.03 10.66 -16.74
C GLU A 24 3.79 11.66 -15.85
N GLU A 25 4.58 12.55 -16.46
CA GLU A 25 5.41 13.58 -15.81
C GLU A 25 4.62 14.62 -14.98
N LEU A 26 3.28 14.57 -15.02
CA LEU A 26 2.39 15.56 -14.41
C LEU A 26 1.85 15.17 -13.03
N ASN A 27 2.00 13.90 -12.62
CA ASN A 27 1.58 13.45 -11.29
C ASN A 27 2.79 13.26 -10.37
N PRO A 28 2.68 13.63 -9.07
CA PRO A 28 3.68 13.25 -8.08
C PRO A 28 3.87 11.73 -8.10
N LEU A 29 5.13 11.29 -8.09
CA LEU A 29 5.47 9.88 -7.99
C LEU A 29 4.86 9.32 -6.70
N ILE A 30 3.98 8.34 -6.82
CA ILE A 30 3.46 7.57 -5.70
C ILE A 30 4.27 6.30 -5.60
N GLU A 31 4.81 6.05 -4.41
CA GLU A 31 5.63 4.87 -4.12
C GLU A 31 4.89 3.89 -3.21
N GLY A 32 5.26 2.63 -3.37
CA GLY A 32 4.89 1.53 -2.49
C GLY A 32 6.04 0.54 -2.41
N ILE A 33 5.86 -0.47 -1.56
CA ILE A 33 6.92 -1.44 -1.25
C ILE A 33 6.36 -2.86 -1.26
N ALA A 34 7.02 -3.75 -1.98
CA ALA A 34 6.73 -5.18 -2.00
C ALA A 34 7.79 -5.93 -1.17
N TRP A 35 7.39 -6.49 -0.03
CA TRP A 35 8.28 -7.22 0.88
C TRP A 35 8.37 -8.69 0.49
N VAL A 36 9.60 -9.19 0.26
CA VAL A 36 9.83 -10.57 -0.20
C VAL A 36 9.72 -11.54 0.97
N ARG A 37 8.80 -12.50 0.85
CA ARG A 37 8.55 -13.60 1.78
C ARG A 37 9.58 -14.71 1.62
N GLN A 38 9.71 -15.55 2.65
CA GLN A 38 10.62 -16.71 2.65
C GLN A 38 10.30 -17.74 1.56
N ASP A 39 9.05 -17.79 1.08
CA ASP A 39 8.63 -18.66 -0.02
C ASP A 39 8.84 -18.05 -1.42
N GLY A 40 9.39 -16.85 -1.50
CA GLY A 40 9.66 -16.12 -2.74
C GLY A 40 8.49 -15.28 -3.26
N SER A 41 7.29 -15.39 -2.67
CA SER A 41 6.20 -14.45 -2.95
C SER A 41 6.48 -13.09 -2.30
N MET A 42 5.68 -12.07 -2.64
CA MET A 42 5.83 -10.72 -2.11
C MET A 42 4.50 -10.16 -1.63
N ASP A 43 4.52 -9.48 -0.49
CA ASP A 43 3.36 -8.71 -0.04
C ASP A 43 3.57 -7.25 -0.40
N LEU A 44 2.62 -6.71 -1.16
CA LEU A 44 2.60 -5.33 -1.59
C LEU A 44 1.93 -4.45 -0.54
N PHE A 45 2.60 -3.36 -0.17
CA PHE A 45 2.13 -2.37 0.77
C PHE A 45 2.21 -0.96 0.19
N PHE A 46 1.39 -0.09 0.75
CA PHE A 46 1.40 1.35 0.48
C PHE A 46 1.76 2.12 1.75
N ASP A 47 2.76 2.98 1.68
CA ASP A 47 3.29 3.77 2.79
C ASP A 47 3.38 5.29 2.50
N ASP A 48 3.16 5.72 1.25
CA ASP A 48 3.13 7.14 0.85
C ASP A 48 1.79 7.86 1.14
N PHE A 49 1.34 7.78 2.38
CA PHE A 49 0.12 8.44 2.85
C PHE A 49 0.30 9.95 2.97
N LYS A 50 -0.67 10.73 2.47
CA LYS A 50 -0.71 12.20 2.62
C LYS A 50 -1.13 12.66 4.01
N SER A 51 -1.86 11.83 4.75
CA SER A 51 -2.34 12.14 6.09
C SER A 51 -2.72 10.88 6.87
N ASP A 52 -2.83 11.02 8.18
CA ASP A 52 -3.38 9.98 9.04
C ASP A 52 -4.84 9.65 8.68
N CYS A 53 -5.61 10.64 8.21
CA CYS A 53 -6.99 10.45 7.76
C CYS A 53 -7.03 9.48 6.56
N GLU A 54 -6.17 9.69 5.56
CA GLU A 54 -6.08 8.82 4.38
C GLU A 54 -5.74 7.38 4.77
N ARG A 55 -4.77 7.19 5.69
CA ARG A 55 -4.46 5.85 6.23
C ARG A 55 -5.67 5.22 6.91
N GLN A 56 -6.37 5.97 7.78
CA GLN A 56 -7.51 5.45 8.53
C GLN A 56 -8.63 5.04 7.58
N GLU A 57 -8.99 5.88 6.62
CA GLU A 57 -10.11 5.63 5.71
C GLU A 57 -9.81 4.58 4.63
N LEU A 58 -8.57 4.51 4.13
CA LEU A 58 -8.18 3.52 3.13
C LEU A 58 -7.96 2.13 3.74
N PHE A 59 -7.47 2.04 4.98
CA PHE A 59 -7.06 0.76 5.57
C PHE A 59 -7.75 0.43 6.90
N VAL A 60 -7.53 1.24 7.94
CA VAL A 60 -7.88 0.88 9.32
C VAL A 60 -9.40 0.75 9.51
N ASN A 61 -10.16 1.74 9.06
CA ASN A 61 -11.63 1.75 9.16
C ASN A 61 -12.28 0.62 8.36
N LYS A 62 -11.58 0.07 7.36
CA LYS A 62 -12.03 -1.07 6.56
C LYS A 62 -11.57 -2.42 7.12
N GLY A 63 -10.82 -2.43 8.23
CA GLY A 63 -10.28 -3.64 8.84
C GLY A 63 -9.16 -4.30 8.02
N TYR A 64 -8.54 -3.56 7.10
CA TYR A 64 -7.34 -4.01 6.39
C TYR A 64 -6.13 -3.94 7.30
N TYR A 65 -5.14 -4.77 6.99
CA TYR A 65 -3.90 -4.76 7.74
C TYR A 65 -3.12 -3.48 7.45
N TYR A 66 -2.61 -2.88 8.52
CA TYR A 66 -1.69 -1.76 8.48
C TYR A 66 -0.61 -1.99 9.52
N ASP A 67 0.63 -1.69 9.13
CA ASP A 67 1.77 -1.62 10.01
C ASP A 67 2.50 -0.30 9.82
N LYS A 68 3.07 0.25 10.90
CA LYS A 68 3.76 1.54 10.83
C LYS A 68 5.04 1.48 9.99
N PHE A 69 5.69 0.32 9.93
CA PHE A 69 6.94 0.15 9.20
C PHE A 69 6.70 -0.31 7.76
N LYS A 70 5.74 -1.22 7.51
CA LYS A 70 5.45 -1.73 6.16
C LYS A 70 4.41 -0.91 5.38
N GLY A 71 3.48 -0.25 6.07
CA GLY A 71 2.34 0.45 5.45
C GLY A 71 1.06 -0.38 5.43
N GLY A 72 0.10 0.06 4.60
CA GLY A 72 -1.19 -0.61 4.39
C GLY A 72 -1.08 -1.73 3.37
N TYR A 73 -1.54 -2.93 3.73
CA TYR A 73 -1.46 -4.11 2.86
C TYR A 73 -2.44 -4.02 1.68
N ILE A 74 -1.94 -4.19 0.47
CA ILE A 74 -2.72 -4.21 -0.77
C ILE A 74 -3.04 -5.65 -1.18
N CYS A 75 -2.03 -6.45 -1.51
CA CYS A 75 -2.18 -7.83 -1.98
C CYS A 75 -0.84 -8.59 -1.97
N THR A 76 -0.90 -9.91 -2.17
CA THR A 76 0.28 -10.75 -2.44
C THR A 76 0.46 -10.90 -3.96
N VAL A 77 1.71 -10.90 -4.41
CA VAL A 77 2.15 -11.07 -5.80
C VAL A 77 3.33 -12.03 -5.87
N ASN A 78 3.63 -12.57 -7.06
CA ASN A 78 4.66 -13.59 -7.25
C ASN A 78 5.84 -13.13 -8.09
N THR A 79 5.71 -12.03 -8.84
CA THR A 79 6.79 -11.48 -9.66
C THR A 79 6.87 -9.96 -9.54
N ASP A 80 8.03 -9.41 -9.91
CA ASP A 80 8.27 -7.97 -9.90
C ASP A 80 7.29 -7.26 -10.85
N GLU A 81 7.06 -7.80 -12.05
CA GLU A 81 6.11 -7.23 -13.01
C GLU A 81 4.68 -7.23 -12.45
N GLU A 82 4.27 -8.30 -11.78
CA GLU A 82 2.96 -8.37 -11.12
C GLU A 82 2.84 -7.32 -10.02
N ALA A 83 3.92 -7.08 -9.25
CA ALA A 83 3.96 -6.04 -8.23
C ALA A 83 3.69 -4.65 -8.82
N TYR A 84 4.38 -4.28 -9.91
CA TYR A 84 4.16 -3.00 -10.59
C TYR A 84 2.74 -2.87 -11.15
N VAL A 85 2.24 -3.90 -11.85
CA VAL A 85 0.90 -3.87 -12.45
C VAL A 85 -0.19 -3.74 -11.38
N MET A 86 -0.10 -4.52 -10.30
CA MET A 86 -1.06 -4.49 -9.22
C MET A 86 -1.01 -3.17 -8.44
N PHE A 87 0.19 -2.63 -8.22
CA PHE A 87 0.34 -1.33 -7.56
C PHE A 87 -0.24 -0.19 -8.39
N GLN A 88 0.09 -0.12 -9.69
CA GLN A 88 -0.46 0.88 -10.58
C GLN A 88 -1.99 0.83 -10.64
N LYS A 89 -2.54 -0.39 -10.74
CA LYS A 89 -3.98 -0.59 -10.72
C LYS A 89 -4.61 -0.11 -9.43
N TRP A 90 -4.01 -0.44 -8.28
CA TRP A 90 -4.51 0.02 -6.98
C TRP A 90 -4.45 1.55 -6.86
N VAL A 91 -3.38 2.18 -7.36
CA VAL A 91 -3.28 3.64 -7.36
C VAL A 91 -4.41 4.27 -8.20
N ASP A 92 -4.66 3.78 -9.41
CA ASP A 92 -5.68 4.33 -10.29
C ASP A 92 -7.11 4.12 -9.75
N GLU A 93 -7.40 2.90 -9.28
CA GLU A 93 -8.76 2.49 -8.90
C GLU A 93 -9.12 2.83 -7.46
N VAL A 94 -8.13 3.05 -6.59
CA VAL A 94 -8.37 3.29 -5.15
C VAL A 94 -7.82 4.64 -4.74
N LEU A 95 -6.52 4.87 -4.86
CA LEU A 95 -5.86 6.04 -4.30
C LEU A 95 -6.29 7.33 -5.00
N TYR A 96 -6.24 7.37 -6.33
CA TYR A 96 -6.64 8.54 -7.09
C TYR A 96 -8.13 8.81 -6.98
N LEU A 97 -8.98 7.78 -7.02
CA LEU A 97 -10.40 7.97 -6.76
C LEU A 97 -10.66 8.53 -5.36
N TYR A 98 -9.88 8.13 -4.35
CA TYR A 98 -9.98 8.70 -3.01
C TYR A 98 -9.51 10.16 -2.97
N ARG A 99 -8.30 10.45 -3.47
CA ARG A 99 -7.69 11.79 -3.44
C ARG A 99 -8.43 12.81 -4.33
N ASN A 100 -9.14 12.36 -5.35
CA ASN A 100 -9.90 13.21 -6.27
C ASN A 100 -11.39 13.32 -5.91
N LYS A 101 -11.92 12.47 -5.02
CA LYS A 101 -13.24 12.72 -4.42
C LYS A 101 -13.14 14.00 -3.61
N ASP A 102 -14.03 14.95 -3.88
CA ASP A 102 -14.04 16.31 -3.35
C ASP A 102 -13.53 16.42 -1.90
N LYS A 103 -12.61 17.38 -1.67
CA LYS A 103 -11.91 17.75 -0.42
C LYS A 103 -12.84 18.06 0.77
N THR A 104 -13.72 17.14 1.17
CA THR A 104 -14.85 17.40 2.07
C THR A 104 -15.04 16.32 3.13
N SER A 105 -13.97 15.71 3.65
CA SER A 105 -14.13 14.79 4.78
C SER A 105 -13.01 14.73 5.82
N CYS A 106 -12.07 15.69 5.84
CA CYS A 106 -11.15 15.80 6.99
C CYS A 106 -10.86 17.26 7.36
N GLU A 107 -11.87 18.14 7.32
CA GLU A 107 -11.89 19.32 8.22
C GLU A 107 -12.87 18.96 9.34
N GLU A 108 -12.33 18.55 10.48
CA GLU A 108 -12.90 18.64 11.83
C GLU A 108 -12.24 17.57 12.72
N THR A 109 -11.08 17.90 13.28
CA THR A 109 -10.77 17.79 14.73
C THR A 109 -9.27 17.97 14.98
N GLU A 110 -8.86 19.21 15.26
CA GLU A 110 -8.00 19.56 16.40
C GLU A 110 -8.48 20.88 17.00
#